data_AF-A0A7C6D5B6-F1
#
_entry.id   AF-A0A7C6D5B6-F1
#
_cell.length_a   1.000
_cell.length_b   1.000
_cell.length_c   1.000
_cell.angle_alpha   90.00
_cell.angle_beta   90.00
_cell.angle_gamma   90.00
#
_symmetry.space_group_name_H-M   'P 1'
#
loop_
_entity.id
_entity.type
_entity.pdbx_description
1 polymer ?
#
loop_
_entity_poly.entity_id
_entity_poly.type
_entity_poly.pdbx_seq_one_letter_code
_entity_poly.pdbx_strand_id
1 'polypeptide(L)'
;MAFRYEIYIVSEKSKWIHISDSWGSYEREPFDFLVKYIQGERKLYSVGEDQYRIEKDPYKLIYQWDSCFGIVIIYKDEDDRETVLSFIQEKINELNNIV
;
A
#
# COMPACT_ATOMS: atom_id res chain seq x y z
N MET A 1 -1.46 -15.78 -9.74
CA MET A 1 -0.34 -14.89 -10.11
C MET A 1 0.49 -14.69 -8.86
N ALA A 2 1.82 -14.78 -8.93
CA ALA A 2 2.70 -14.46 -7.80
C ALA A 2 3.26 -13.06 -8.03
N PHE A 3 2.70 -12.05 -7.35
CA PHE A 3 3.22 -10.68 -7.37
C PHE A 3 4.28 -10.55 -6.29
N ARG A 4 5.48 -10.07 -6.61
CA ARG A 4 6.43 -9.64 -5.57
C ARG A 4 6.37 -8.13 -5.44
N TYR A 5 6.38 -7.64 -4.21
CA TYR A 5 6.28 -6.22 -3.90
C TYR A 5 7.57 -5.71 -3.27
N GLU A 6 7.90 -4.45 -3.51
CA GLU A 6 8.97 -3.74 -2.82
C GLU A 6 8.62 -2.26 -2.62
N ILE A 7 9.13 -1.67 -1.54
CA ILE A 7 9.06 -0.22 -1.36
C ILE A 7 10.09 0.41 -2.31
N TYR A 8 9.62 1.22 -3.26
CA TYR A 8 10.47 1.79 -4.30
C TYR A 8 10.89 3.24 -3.98
N ILE A 9 9.92 4.10 -3.67
CA ILE A 9 10.16 5.52 -3.35
C ILE A 9 9.41 5.86 -2.07
N VAL A 10 10.05 6.64 -1.21
CA VAL A 10 9.43 7.26 -0.04
C VAL A 10 9.56 8.77 -0.18
N SER A 11 8.44 9.48 -0.29
CA SER A 11 8.43 10.94 -0.33
C SER A 11 8.22 11.52 1.06
N GLU A 12 9.28 12.05 1.65
CA GLU A 12 9.20 12.66 2.98
C GLU A 12 8.37 13.95 2.98
N LYS A 13 8.43 14.72 1.89
CA LYS A 13 7.74 15.99 1.73
C LYS A 13 6.25 15.81 1.46
N SER A 14 5.91 14.82 0.64
CA SER A 14 4.54 14.61 0.17
C SER A 14 3.84 13.43 0.85
N LYS A 15 4.50 12.77 1.82
CA LYS A 15 3.95 11.72 2.70
C LYS A 15 3.31 10.54 1.96
N TRP A 16 3.93 10.14 0.85
CA TRP A 16 3.49 8.97 0.10
C TRP A 16 4.66 8.00 -0.13
N ILE A 17 4.29 6.73 -0.23
CA ILE A 17 5.17 5.59 -0.39
C ILE A 17 4.75 4.88 -1.66
N HIS A 18 5.65 4.78 -2.63
CA HIS A 18 5.45 4.01 -3.84
C HIS A 18 5.79 2.55 -3.58
N ILE A 19 4.88 1.64 -3.94
CA ILE A 19 5.13 0.21 -3.93
C ILE A 19 5.25 -0.26 -5.38
N SER A 20 6.39 -0.84 -5.73
CA SER A 20 6.60 -1.47 -7.03
C SER A 20 6.21 -2.94 -6.94
N ASP A 21 5.67 -3.48 -8.03
CA ASP A 21 5.48 -4.91 -8.23
C ASP A 21 6.55 -5.49 -9.18
N SER A 22 6.78 -6.81 -9.13
CA SER A 22 7.83 -7.50 -9.91
C SER A 22 7.74 -7.36 -11.42
N TRP A 23 6.58 -6.99 -11.94
CA TRP A 23 6.36 -6.84 -13.38
C TRP A 23 6.53 -5.39 -13.82
N GLY A 24 6.74 -4.45 -12.87
CA GLY A 24 6.70 -3.00 -13.14
C GLY A 24 5.39 -2.60 -13.80
N SER A 25 4.33 -3.36 -13.50
CA SER A 25 3.06 -3.23 -14.19
C SER A 25 2.23 -2.17 -13.47
N TYR A 26 1.91 -1.08 -14.15
CA TYR A 26 0.93 -0.10 -13.64
C TYR A 26 -0.50 -0.66 -13.69
N GLU A 27 -0.65 -1.98 -13.62
CA GLU A 27 -1.93 -2.66 -13.62
C GLU A 27 -2.61 -2.50 -12.26
N ARG A 28 -3.93 -2.63 -12.26
CA ARG A 28 -4.75 -2.54 -11.05
C ARG A 28 -4.74 -3.84 -10.24
N GLU A 29 -4.49 -4.98 -10.88
CA GLU A 29 -4.55 -6.28 -10.21
C GLU A 29 -3.54 -6.44 -9.07
N PRO A 30 -2.25 -6.03 -9.21
CA PRO A 30 -1.29 -6.02 -8.10
C PRO A 30 -1.74 -5.15 -6.92
N PHE A 31 -2.37 -4.01 -7.21
CA PHE A 31 -2.93 -3.12 -6.19
C PHE A 31 -4.09 -3.80 -5.43
N ASP A 32 -5.08 -4.32 -6.17
CA ASP A 32 -6.24 -4.98 -5.56
C ASP A 32 -5.81 -6.17 -4.70
N PHE A 33 -4.79 -6.92 -5.12
CA PHE A 33 -4.24 -8.04 -4.36
C PHE A 33 -3.57 -7.58 -3.05
N LEU A 34 -2.70 -6.56 -3.11
CA LEU A 34 -2.05 -5.99 -1.93
C LEU A 34 -3.07 -5.45 -0.92
N VAL A 35 -4.03 -4.65 -1.39
CA VAL A 35 -5.05 -4.05 -0.51
C VAL A 35 -5.92 -5.12 0.13
N LYS A 36 -6.37 -6.13 -0.62
CA LYS A 36 -7.14 -7.25 -0.07
C LYS A 36 -6.35 -8.05 0.97
N TYR A 37 -5.05 -8.27 0.71
CA TYR A 37 -4.18 -8.96 1.65
C TYR A 37 -4.07 -8.20 2.97
N ILE A 38 -3.74 -6.90 2.91
CA ILE A 38 -3.62 -6.07 4.11
C ILE A 38 -4.98 -5.96 4.79
N GLN A 39 -6.07 -5.80 4.04
CA GLN A 39 -7.43 -5.72 4.57
C GLN A 39 -7.77 -6.94 5.43
N GLY A 40 -7.46 -8.15 4.96
CA GLY A 40 -7.92 -9.39 5.58
C GLY A 40 -9.45 -9.40 5.66
N GLU A 41 -10.01 -9.67 6.84
CA GLU A 41 -11.46 -9.67 7.08
C GLU A 41 -12.04 -8.28 7.43
N ARG A 42 -11.19 -7.25 7.51
CA ARG A 42 -11.61 -5.89 7.90
C ARG A 42 -12.40 -5.22 6.77
N LYS A 43 -13.17 -4.18 7.08
CA LYS A 43 -13.89 -3.43 6.03
C LYS A 43 -12.96 -2.50 5.25
N LEU A 44 -13.24 -2.35 3.97
CA LEU A 44 -12.61 -1.35 3.11
C LEU A 44 -13.59 -0.19 2.88
N TYR A 45 -13.10 1.04 3.03
CA TYR A 45 -13.87 2.26 2.82
C TYR A 45 -13.27 3.03 1.66
N SER A 46 -14.05 3.32 0.62
CA SER A 46 -13.64 4.27 -0.41
C SER A 46 -13.64 5.68 0.18
N VAL A 47 -12.57 6.43 -0.05
CA VAL A 47 -12.40 7.81 0.44
C VAL A 47 -12.11 8.81 -0.69
N GLY A 48 -12.12 8.33 -1.94
CA GLY A 48 -11.85 9.11 -3.14
C GLY A 48 -11.79 8.19 -4.36
N GLU A 49 -11.50 8.78 -5.51
CA GLU A 49 -11.26 8.05 -6.76
C GLU A 49 -10.01 7.16 -6.59
N ASP A 50 -10.21 5.85 -6.71
CA ASP A 50 -9.18 4.82 -6.51
C ASP A 50 -8.41 4.91 -5.18
N GLN A 51 -9.02 5.52 -4.16
CA GLN A 51 -8.47 5.65 -2.81
C GLN A 51 -9.32 4.91 -1.77
N TYR A 52 -8.63 4.16 -0.91
CA TYR A 52 -9.26 3.30 0.08
C TYR A 52 -8.61 3.42 1.45
N ARG A 53 -9.42 3.24 2.50
CA ARG A 53 -8.96 3.04 3.88
C ARG A 53 -9.41 1.69 4.38
N ILE A 54 -8.59 1.08 5.23
CA ILE A 54 -8.93 -0.17 5.92
C ILE A 54 -9.45 0.16 7.32
N GLU A 55 -10.54 -0.50 7.72
CA GLU A 55 -11.12 -0.38 9.04
C GLU A 55 -10.10 -0.71 10.14
N LYS A 56 -10.03 0.12 11.18
CA LYS A 56 -9.08 -0.06 12.31
C LYS A 56 -7.62 -0.21 11.84
N ASP A 57 -7.26 0.40 10.71
CA ASP A 57 -5.87 0.56 10.34
C ASP A 57 -5.17 1.45 11.38
N PRO A 58 -4.05 1.00 12.00
CA PRO A 58 -3.42 1.72 13.10
C PRO A 58 -2.87 3.09 12.69
N TYR A 59 -2.51 3.28 11.42
CA TYR A 59 -1.92 4.51 10.88
C TYR A 59 -2.89 5.27 9.97
N LYS A 60 -4.16 4.84 9.90
CA LYS A 60 -5.22 5.43 9.06
C LYS A 60 -4.76 5.66 7.60
N LEU A 61 -3.95 4.74 7.07
CA LEU A 61 -3.34 4.85 5.75
C LEU A 61 -4.38 4.96 4.65
N ILE A 62 -4.05 5.70 3.59
CA ILE A 62 -4.81 5.72 2.35
C ILE A 62 -4.04 4.89 1.32
N TYR A 63 -4.69 3.85 0.81
CA TYR A 63 -4.20 3.02 -0.28
C TYR A 63 -4.79 3.57 -1.57
N GLN A 64 -3.92 4.05 -2.45
CA GLN A 64 -4.28 4.66 -3.72
C GLN A 64 -3.72 3.85 -4.88
N TRP A 65 -4.53 3.64 -5.90
CA TRP A 65 -4.04 3.25 -7.22
C TRP A 65 -3.98 4.49 -8.11
N ASP A 66 -2.89 4.62 -8.87
CA ASP A 66 -2.63 5.70 -9.80
C ASP A 66 -2.20 5.11 -11.14
N SER A 67 -2.78 5.57 -12.25
CA SER A 67 -2.47 5.01 -13.56
C SER A 67 -1.04 5.32 -14.06
N CYS A 68 -0.39 6.36 -13.50
CA CYS A 68 0.97 6.76 -13.84
C CYS A 68 2.01 6.18 -12.87
N PHE A 69 1.63 5.99 -11.61
CA PHE A 69 2.53 5.58 -10.53
C PHE A 69 2.15 4.24 -9.88
N GLY A 70 1.13 3.53 -10.33
CA GLY A 70 0.74 2.24 -9.75
C GLY A 70 0.27 2.37 -8.30
N ILE A 71 0.94 1.66 -7.38
CA ILE A 71 0.52 1.54 -5.99
C ILE A 71 1.16 2.65 -5.15
N VAL A 72 0.31 3.47 -4.53
CA VAL A 72 0.72 4.57 -3.65
C VAL A 72 0.05 4.42 -2.28
N ILE A 73 0.83 4.50 -1.22
CA ILE A 73 0.33 4.52 0.16
C ILE A 73 0.61 5.88 0.77
N ILE A 74 -0.43 6.57 1.24
CA ILE A 74 -0.35 7.91 1.82
C ILE A 74 -0.55 7.79 3.34
N TYR A 75 0.35 8.41 4.10
CA TYR A 75 0.32 8.48 5.56
C TYR A 75 0.21 9.92 6.03
N LYS A 76 -0.17 10.17 7.28
CA LYS A 76 -0.39 11.53 7.78
C LYS A 76 0.87 12.12 8.41
N ASP A 77 0.86 13.44 8.60
CA ASP A 77 1.93 14.16 9.30
C ASP A 77 2.08 13.78 10.78
N GLU A 78 0.99 13.31 11.41
CA GLU A 78 0.99 12.86 12.81
C GLU A 78 1.62 11.47 13.01
N ASP A 79 1.77 10.69 11.93
CA ASP A 79 2.30 9.33 12.01
C ASP A 79 3.84 9.32 11.97
N ASP A 80 4.45 8.49 12.82
CA ASP A 80 5.88 8.24 12.76
C ASP A 80 6.24 7.46 11.48
N ARG A 81 7.10 8.07 10.65
CA ARG A 81 7.47 7.52 9.34
C ARG A 81 8.09 6.14 9.46
N GLU A 82 9.03 5.96 10.39
CA GLU A 82 9.77 4.71 10.50
C GLU A 82 8.85 3.57 10.92
N THR A 83 7.88 3.87 11.78
CA THR A 83 6.84 2.94 12.19
C THR A 83 5.92 2.55 11.03
N VAL A 84 5.47 3.53 10.22
CA VAL A 84 4.65 3.27 9.02
C VAL A 84 5.41 2.42 7.99
N LEU A 85 6.67 2.77 7.72
CA LEU A 85 7.52 2.02 6.80
C LEU A 85 7.76 0.59 7.29
N SER A 86 8.01 0.41 8.59
CA SER A 86 8.20 -0.91 9.19
C SER A 86 6.95 -1.77 9.05
N PHE A 87 5.77 -1.19 9.30
CA PHE A 87 4.48 -1.87 9.10
C PHE A 87 4.26 -2.30 7.65
N ILE A 88 4.48 -1.41 6.68
CA ILE A 88 4.30 -1.72 5.26
C ILE A 88 5.31 -2.79 4.82
N GLN A 89 6.57 -2.67 5.26
CA GLN A 89 7.62 -3.63 4.94
C GLN A 89 7.32 -5.01 5.51
N GLU A 90 6.77 -5.10 6.73
CA GLU A 90 6.31 -6.36 7.32
C GLU A 90 5.23 -7.01 6.43
N LYS A 91 4.19 -6.26 6.05
CA LYS A 91 3.10 -6.79 5.20
C LYS A 91 3.60 -7.25 3.84
N ILE A 92 4.52 -6.51 3.23
CA ILE A 92 5.16 -6.88 1.96
C ILE A 92 5.97 -8.18 2.12
N ASN A 93 6.76 -8.30 3.19
CA ASN A 93 7.55 -9.48 3.45
C ASN A 93 6.67 -10.71 3.69
N GLU A 94 5.61 -10.58 4.48
CA GLU A 94 4.64 -11.66 4.69
C GLU A 94 4.01 -12.08 3.36
N LEU A 95 3.55 -11.11 2.55
CA LEU A 95 2.95 -11.38 1.25
C LEU A 95 3.93 -12.10 0.32
N ASN A 96 5.15 -11.59 0.17
CA ASN A 96 6.18 -12.17 -0.69
C ASN A 96 6.64 -13.58 -0.26
N ASN A 97 6.36 -14.01 0.97
CA ASN A 97 6.67 -15.37 1.45
C ASN A 97 5.52 -16.36 1.21
N ILE A 98 4.33 -15.87 0.86
CA ILE A 98 3.14 -16.69 0.57
C ILE A 98 3.05 -17.04 -0.93
N VAL A 99 3.57 -16.16 -1.79
CA VAL A 99 3.58 -16.29 -3.26
C VAL A 99 4.91 -16.78 -3.81
#